data_AF-A0A971IG02-F1
#
_entry.id   AF-A0A971IG02-F1
#
_cell.length_a   1.000
_cell.length_b   1.000
_cell.length_c   1.000
_cell.angle_alpha   90.00
_cell.angle_beta   90.00
_cell.angle_gamma   90.00
#
_symmetry.space_group_name_H-M   'P 1'
#
loop_
_entity.id
_entity.type
_entity.pdbx_description
1 polymer ?
#
loop_
_entity_poly.entity_id
_entity_poly.type
_entity_poly.pdbx_seq_one_letter_code
_entity_poly.pdbx_strand_id
1 'polypeptide(L)'
;MTRAQEETRADVAVAVWDELEDRKPVAAYARGVHLVVVRFDDRHSVLSGRCQHRNALMADGVVRGDDLICGVHGWDYRIDTGISTYNPSEHLHRFRSEVVDGVVKIRSSELERYRTRHGIASDGDGAPNEYDIHYAAAHETEEEPFVGEIHRLARRGLTSAGPHGAMAAMGVPRQLLPSWDDLQFVTAQLARRPLLDDEPVGTDVVIGPNAERPLHLEIPLFISDMSFGSLSAEAKIALARGAERAGTGICSGEGGMLPEEHAENSRYFYELASARFGWSPDLLSGVQAFHLKFGQAAKTGTGGHLPARKVKGRIAEVRGLPEGTAAVSPATFPRFHTVDDVRDFMAGLREVAGGIPFGVKLSAQRIEEDIDAALEIGVDYIILDGRGGGTGAAPKLLRDHISVPTIP
;
A
#
# COMPACT_ATOMS: atom_id res chain seq x y z
N MET A 1 -40.60 -22.46 4.75
CA MET A 1 -39.82 -21.54 3.90
C MET A 1 -40.54 -20.20 3.91
N THR A 2 -39.82 -19.10 4.11
CA THR A 2 -40.41 -17.76 4.22
C THR A 2 -40.56 -17.12 2.83
N ARG A 3 -41.55 -16.23 2.66
CA ARG A 3 -41.88 -15.51 1.42
C ARG A 3 -40.68 -14.78 0.78
N ALA A 4 -39.72 -14.35 1.60
CA ALA A 4 -38.47 -13.72 1.17
C ALA A 4 -37.44 -14.68 0.53
N GLN A 5 -37.53 -15.98 0.82
CA GLN A 5 -36.69 -17.02 0.19
C GLN A 5 -37.25 -17.48 -1.17
N GLU A 6 -38.50 -17.16 -1.48
CA GLU A 6 -39.10 -17.42 -2.80
C GLU A 6 -38.78 -16.30 -3.80
N GLU A 7 -38.74 -15.03 -3.37
CA GLU A 7 -38.37 -13.88 -4.22
C GLU A 7 -36.92 -13.90 -4.72
N THR A 8 -36.02 -14.56 -4.01
CA THR A 8 -34.61 -14.73 -4.43
C THR A 8 -34.44 -15.76 -5.56
N ARG A 9 -35.47 -16.56 -5.85
CA ARG A 9 -35.44 -17.64 -6.86
C ARG A 9 -36.12 -17.31 -8.19
N ALA A 10 -36.95 -16.27 -8.27
CA ALA A 10 -37.61 -15.89 -9.51
C ALA A 10 -36.62 -15.23 -10.49
N ASP A 11 -36.68 -15.62 -11.76
CA ASP A 11 -35.90 -14.97 -12.82
C ASP A 11 -36.32 -13.51 -13.01
N VAL A 12 -35.35 -12.65 -13.31
CA VAL A 12 -35.51 -11.20 -13.33
C VAL A 12 -35.92 -10.76 -14.73
N ALA A 13 -37.06 -10.09 -14.85
CA ALA A 13 -37.51 -9.47 -16.09
C ALA A 13 -36.62 -8.28 -16.45
N VAL A 14 -36.16 -8.21 -17.69
CA VAL A 14 -35.24 -7.16 -18.16
C VAL A 14 -35.72 -6.42 -19.41
N ALA A 15 -36.60 -7.01 -20.21
CA ALA A 15 -37.22 -6.35 -21.36
C ALA A 15 -38.51 -7.06 -21.79
N VAL A 16 -39.39 -6.36 -22.51
CA VAL A 16 -40.55 -6.93 -23.20
C VAL A 16 -40.14 -7.27 -24.63
N TRP A 17 -40.34 -8.50 -25.08
CA TRP A 17 -39.85 -9.01 -26.38
C TRP A 17 -40.36 -8.20 -27.56
N ASP A 18 -41.65 -7.87 -27.56
CA ASP A 18 -42.30 -7.17 -28.67
C ASP A 18 -41.92 -5.69 -28.76
N GLU A 19 -41.33 -5.12 -27.69
CA GLU A 19 -40.80 -3.75 -27.67
C GLU A 19 -39.35 -3.67 -28.18
N LEU A 20 -38.68 -4.81 -28.35
CA LEU A 20 -37.32 -4.85 -28.87
C LEU A 20 -37.34 -4.81 -30.40
N GLU A 21 -36.85 -3.71 -30.95
CA GLU A 21 -36.53 -3.58 -32.37
C GLU A 21 -35.31 -4.46 -32.75
N ASP A 22 -35.32 -4.99 -33.97
CA ASP A 22 -34.21 -5.80 -34.47
C ASP A 22 -32.90 -5.00 -34.51
N ARG A 23 -31.83 -5.59 -33.95
CA ARG A 23 -30.48 -5.03 -33.88
C ARG A 23 -30.38 -3.63 -33.25
N LYS A 24 -31.36 -3.26 -32.41
CA LYS A 24 -31.30 -2.04 -31.61
C LYS A 24 -30.94 -2.38 -30.16
N PRO A 25 -29.83 -1.86 -29.63
CA PRO A 25 -29.46 -2.12 -28.24
C PRO A 25 -30.37 -1.32 -27.30
N VAL A 26 -30.89 -1.99 -26.28
CA VAL A 26 -31.83 -1.40 -25.30
C VAL A 26 -31.24 -1.52 -23.91
N ALA A 27 -31.27 -0.44 -23.14
CA ALA A 27 -30.81 -0.43 -21.76
C ALA A 27 -31.77 -1.19 -20.86
N ALA A 28 -31.25 -2.01 -19.96
CA ALA A 28 -32.04 -2.61 -18.89
C ALA A 28 -31.34 -2.49 -17.54
N TYR A 29 -32.15 -2.09 -16.55
CA TYR A 29 -31.87 -1.92 -15.11
C TYR A 29 -32.17 -3.16 -14.26
N ALA A 30 -31.21 -3.93 -13.75
CA ALA A 30 -31.58 -5.04 -12.86
C ALA A 30 -30.66 -5.16 -11.65
N ARG A 31 -31.22 -4.93 -10.46
CA ARG A 31 -30.56 -5.19 -9.17
C ARG A 31 -29.12 -4.62 -9.17
N GLY A 32 -28.95 -3.32 -9.33
CA GLY A 32 -27.60 -2.70 -9.32
C GLY A 32 -26.76 -2.87 -10.59
N VAL A 33 -27.19 -3.70 -11.57
CA VAL A 33 -26.40 -4.04 -12.75
C VAL A 33 -26.99 -3.42 -14.01
N HIS A 34 -26.15 -2.70 -14.75
CA HIS A 34 -26.45 -2.28 -16.11
C HIS A 34 -26.42 -3.47 -17.06
N LEU A 35 -27.45 -3.57 -17.89
CA LEU A 35 -27.57 -4.57 -18.93
C LEU A 35 -27.83 -3.88 -20.27
N VAL A 36 -27.40 -4.53 -21.34
CA VAL A 36 -27.82 -4.22 -22.69
C VAL A 36 -28.51 -5.45 -23.28
N VAL A 37 -29.75 -5.26 -23.72
CA VAL A 37 -30.56 -6.27 -24.37
C VAL A 37 -30.53 -5.99 -25.86
N VAL A 38 -30.15 -6.99 -26.65
CA VAL A 38 -30.12 -6.89 -28.12
C VAL A 38 -30.95 -8.04 -28.67
N ARG A 39 -32.03 -7.70 -29.38
CA ARG A 39 -32.74 -8.65 -30.25
C ARG A 39 -32.03 -8.67 -31.61
N PHE A 40 -31.86 -9.86 -32.18
CA PHE A 40 -31.30 -10.01 -33.51
C PHE A 40 -31.91 -11.23 -34.18
N ASP A 41 -32.55 -11.02 -35.32
CA ASP A 41 -33.38 -12.00 -36.00
C ASP A 41 -34.45 -12.55 -35.02
N ASP A 42 -34.53 -13.88 -34.86
CA ASP A 42 -35.40 -14.55 -33.89
C ASP A 42 -34.69 -14.87 -32.56
N ARG A 43 -33.54 -14.24 -32.29
CA ARG A 43 -32.71 -14.47 -31.10
C ARG A 43 -32.56 -13.19 -30.28
N HIS A 44 -32.02 -13.36 -29.08
CA HIS A 44 -31.59 -12.24 -28.24
C HIS A 44 -30.31 -12.57 -27.49
N SER A 45 -29.72 -11.52 -26.93
CA SER A 45 -28.73 -11.63 -25.86
C SER A 45 -28.90 -10.53 -24.84
N VAL A 46 -28.59 -10.86 -23.60
CA VAL A 46 -28.49 -9.92 -22.49
C VAL A 46 -27.03 -9.90 -22.05
N LEU A 47 -26.36 -8.78 -22.25
CA LEU A 47 -24.95 -8.59 -21.92
C LEU A 47 -24.83 -7.58 -20.77
N SER A 48 -23.67 -7.55 -20.08
CA SER A 48 -23.33 -6.44 -19.19
C SER A 48 -23.34 -5.13 -19.99
N GLY A 49 -24.09 -4.14 -19.53
CA GLY A 49 -24.45 -2.94 -20.29
C GLY A 49 -23.42 -1.83 -20.32
N ARG A 50 -22.20 -2.07 -19.82
CA ARG A 50 -21.11 -1.09 -19.73
C ARG A 50 -19.89 -1.56 -20.49
N CYS A 51 -19.33 -0.69 -21.34
CA CYS A 51 -18.08 -0.96 -22.05
C CYS A 51 -16.91 -1.11 -21.06
N GLN A 52 -16.00 -2.06 -21.32
CA GLN A 52 -14.86 -2.30 -20.43
C GLN A 52 -13.83 -1.15 -20.42
N HIS A 53 -13.75 -0.33 -21.47
CA HIS A 53 -12.75 0.73 -21.57
C HIS A 53 -13.20 2.04 -20.94
N ARG A 54 -14.37 2.55 -21.32
CA ARG A 54 -14.86 3.88 -20.90
C ARG A 54 -16.12 3.86 -20.07
N ASN A 55 -16.56 2.67 -19.64
CA ASN A 55 -17.80 2.47 -18.89
C ASN A 55 -19.03 3.15 -19.54
N ALA A 56 -19.00 3.32 -20.86
CA ALA A 56 -20.10 3.86 -21.63
C ALA A 56 -21.26 2.87 -21.65
N LEU A 57 -22.49 3.37 -21.72
CA LEU A 57 -23.66 2.52 -21.90
C LEU A 57 -23.61 1.90 -23.29
N MET A 58 -23.63 0.58 -23.34
CA MET A 58 -23.68 -0.14 -24.61
C MET A 58 -25.03 0.02 -25.31
N ALA A 59 -26.07 0.45 -24.58
CA ALA A 59 -27.36 0.85 -25.13
C ALA A 59 -27.29 2.14 -25.98
N ASP A 60 -26.32 3.02 -25.74
CA ASP A 60 -26.07 4.21 -26.58
C ASP A 60 -25.22 3.86 -27.81
N GLY A 61 -24.79 2.60 -27.91
CA GLY A 61 -24.06 2.07 -29.04
C GLY A 61 -24.94 1.76 -30.24
N VAL A 62 -24.34 1.13 -31.24
CA VAL A 62 -25.02 0.68 -32.45
C VAL A 62 -24.62 -0.75 -32.77
N VAL A 63 -25.54 -1.55 -33.30
CA VAL A 63 -25.18 -2.86 -33.83
C VAL A 63 -24.83 -2.71 -35.31
N ARG A 64 -23.66 -3.23 -35.74
CA ARG A 64 -23.27 -3.35 -37.14
C ARG A 64 -22.91 -4.79 -37.45
N GLY A 65 -23.68 -5.43 -38.32
CA GLY A 65 -23.56 -6.86 -38.56
C GLY A 65 -23.87 -7.66 -37.30
N ASP A 66 -22.87 -8.38 -36.78
CA ASP A 66 -22.95 -9.16 -35.55
C ASP A 66 -22.31 -8.45 -34.33
N ASP A 67 -21.85 -7.21 -34.50
CA ASP A 67 -21.07 -6.52 -33.49
C ASP A 67 -21.87 -5.38 -32.85
N LEU A 68 -21.94 -5.39 -31.53
CA LEU A 68 -22.38 -4.28 -30.70
C LEU A 68 -21.20 -3.32 -30.52
N ILE A 69 -21.31 -2.14 -31.12
CA ILE A 69 -20.26 -1.13 -31.15
C ILE A 69 -20.55 -0.07 -30.09
N CYS A 70 -19.57 0.19 -29.24
CA CYS A 70 -19.64 1.25 -28.23
C CYS A 70 -19.76 2.63 -28.90
N GLY A 71 -20.73 3.43 -28.47
CA GLY A 71 -21.01 4.76 -29.03
C GLY A 71 -19.93 5.82 -28.78
N VAL A 72 -18.98 5.58 -27.85
CA VAL A 72 -17.96 6.57 -27.47
C VAL A 72 -16.65 6.43 -28.26
N HIS A 73 -16.13 5.21 -28.38
CA HIS A 73 -14.80 4.98 -29.00
C HIS A 73 -14.80 3.82 -30.00
N GLY A 74 -15.98 3.34 -30.42
CA GLY A 74 -16.13 2.43 -31.55
C GLY A 74 -15.65 1.00 -31.32
N TRP A 75 -15.35 0.61 -30.08
CA TRP A 75 -14.94 -0.77 -29.77
C TRP A 75 -16.10 -1.75 -29.91
N ASP A 76 -15.81 -2.97 -30.37
CA ASP A 76 -16.78 -3.99 -30.71
C ASP A 76 -16.90 -5.08 -29.64
N TYR A 77 -18.11 -5.61 -29.52
CA TYR A 77 -18.38 -6.86 -28.84
C TYR A 77 -19.40 -7.64 -29.64
N ARG A 78 -19.15 -8.91 -29.90
CA ARG A 78 -20.10 -9.78 -30.59
C ARG A 78 -21.44 -9.85 -29.85
N ILE A 79 -22.57 -9.60 -30.50
CA ILE A 79 -23.90 -9.62 -29.87
C ILE A 79 -24.27 -11.00 -29.31
N ASP A 80 -23.76 -12.07 -29.90
CA ASP A 80 -24.08 -13.46 -29.56
C ASP A 80 -23.23 -14.03 -28.42
N THR A 81 -22.04 -13.47 -28.17
CA THR A 81 -21.09 -13.99 -27.17
C THR A 81 -20.63 -12.96 -26.15
N GLY A 82 -20.70 -11.67 -26.50
CA GLY A 82 -20.12 -10.56 -25.74
C GLY A 82 -18.62 -10.39 -25.93
N ILE A 83 -17.95 -11.22 -26.74
CA ILE A 83 -16.49 -11.23 -26.89
C ILE A 83 -16.09 -10.28 -28.03
N SER A 84 -15.05 -9.44 -27.84
CA SER A 84 -14.51 -8.62 -28.93
C SER A 84 -13.85 -9.48 -30.01
N THR A 85 -14.12 -9.17 -31.27
CA THR A 85 -13.49 -9.87 -32.41
C THR A 85 -12.02 -9.51 -32.57
N TYR A 86 -11.60 -8.34 -32.08
CA TYR A 86 -10.22 -7.86 -32.13
C TYR A 86 -9.38 -8.36 -30.96
N ASN A 87 -9.98 -8.47 -29.76
CA ASN A 87 -9.27 -8.90 -28.56
C ASN A 87 -10.14 -9.84 -27.69
N PRO A 88 -9.97 -11.17 -27.79
CA PRO A 88 -10.78 -12.12 -27.03
C PRO A 88 -10.65 -12.03 -25.50
N SER A 89 -9.62 -11.35 -24.98
CA SER A 89 -9.51 -11.09 -23.54
C SER A 89 -10.55 -10.07 -23.04
N GLU A 90 -11.09 -9.24 -23.93
CA GLU A 90 -12.09 -8.22 -23.63
C GLU A 90 -13.49 -8.72 -24.01
N HIS A 91 -14.37 -8.79 -23.01
CA HIS A 91 -15.69 -9.38 -23.20
C HIS A 91 -16.74 -8.84 -22.24
N LEU A 92 -17.92 -8.52 -22.75
CA LEU A 92 -19.10 -8.27 -21.94
C LEU A 92 -19.61 -9.61 -21.38
N HIS A 93 -20.00 -9.64 -20.11
CA HIS A 93 -20.58 -10.84 -19.51
C HIS A 93 -21.95 -11.12 -20.14
N ARG A 94 -22.09 -12.26 -20.81
CA ARG A 94 -23.38 -12.71 -21.35
C ARG A 94 -24.17 -13.46 -20.28
N PHE A 95 -25.33 -12.92 -19.93
CA PHE A 95 -26.26 -13.54 -18.99
C PHE A 95 -27.11 -14.60 -19.68
N ARG A 96 -27.33 -15.73 -19.01
CA ARG A 96 -28.32 -16.71 -19.48
C ARG A 96 -29.71 -16.10 -19.40
N SER A 97 -30.36 -16.04 -20.55
CA SER A 97 -31.65 -15.40 -20.75
C SER A 97 -32.61 -16.29 -21.53
N GLU A 98 -33.90 -16.14 -21.25
CA GLU A 98 -34.99 -16.81 -21.95
C GLU A 98 -36.19 -15.87 -22.10
N VAL A 99 -37.00 -16.11 -23.14
CA VAL A 99 -38.28 -15.40 -23.33
C VAL A 99 -39.38 -16.27 -22.77
N VAL A 100 -40.06 -15.79 -21.72
CA VAL A 100 -41.19 -16.48 -21.09
C VAL A 100 -42.37 -15.52 -21.06
N ASP A 101 -43.47 -15.92 -21.69
CA ASP A 101 -44.70 -15.12 -21.82
C ASP A 101 -44.45 -13.72 -22.41
N GLY A 102 -43.59 -13.62 -23.44
CA GLY A 102 -43.27 -12.37 -24.11
C GLY A 102 -42.30 -11.45 -23.34
N VAL A 103 -41.73 -11.91 -22.22
CA VAL A 103 -40.77 -11.14 -21.41
C VAL A 103 -39.41 -11.82 -21.44
N VAL A 104 -38.36 -11.03 -21.74
CA VAL A 104 -36.96 -11.47 -21.61
C VAL A 104 -36.59 -11.49 -20.13
N LYS A 105 -36.20 -12.66 -19.63
CA LYS A 105 -35.81 -12.87 -18.23
C LYS A 105 -34.38 -13.39 -18.14
N ILE A 106 -33.65 -12.98 -17.09
CA ILE A 106 -32.33 -13.52 -16.75
C ILE A 106 -32.35 -14.24 -15.41
N ARG A 107 -31.43 -15.20 -15.24
CA ARG A 107 -31.32 -15.96 -14.00
C ARG A 107 -30.89 -15.09 -12.82
N SER A 108 -31.77 -14.94 -11.82
CA SER A 108 -31.49 -14.20 -10.57
C SER A 108 -30.18 -14.66 -9.90
N SER A 109 -29.95 -15.98 -9.84
CA SER A 109 -28.71 -16.54 -9.25
C SER A 109 -27.43 -16.19 -10.01
N GLU A 110 -27.51 -15.96 -11.32
CA GLU A 110 -26.36 -15.56 -12.12
C GLU A 110 -26.06 -14.07 -11.94
N LEU A 111 -27.11 -13.25 -11.94
CA LEU A 111 -27.02 -11.83 -11.66
C LEU A 111 -26.37 -11.58 -10.30
N GLU A 112 -26.76 -12.33 -9.27
CA GLU A 112 -26.19 -12.19 -7.92
C GLU A 112 -24.71 -12.61 -7.85
N ARG A 113 -24.32 -13.68 -8.56
CA ARG A 113 -22.91 -14.08 -8.67
C ARG A 113 -22.09 -13.00 -9.36
N TYR A 114 -22.62 -12.40 -10.42
CA TYR A 114 -21.99 -11.30 -11.13
C TYR A 114 -21.78 -10.10 -10.18
N ARG A 115 -22.84 -9.66 -9.47
CA ARG A 115 -22.75 -8.57 -8.49
C ARG A 115 -21.68 -8.82 -7.43
N THR A 116 -21.68 -10.01 -6.84
CA THR A 116 -20.74 -10.38 -5.78
C THR A 116 -19.30 -10.36 -6.30
N ARG A 117 -19.05 -10.91 -7.49
CA ARG A 117 -17.72 -10.91 -8.11
C ARG A 117 -17.21 -9.50 -8.41
N HIS A 118 -18.11 -8.60 -8.78
CA HIS A 118 -17.77 -7.23 -9.18
C HIS A 118 -18.01 -6.18 -8.09
N GLY A 119 -18.29 -6.59 -6.85
CA GLY A 119 -18.44 -5.69 -5.70
C GLY A 119 -19.64 -4.73 -5.78
N ILE A 120 -20.71 -5.10 -6.51
CA ILE A 120 -21.89 -4.25 -6.72
C ILE A 120 -22.85 -4.41 -5.52
N ALA A 121 -22.98 -3.37 -4.69
CA ALA A 121 -23.80 -3.37 -3.48
C ALA A 121 -25.30 -3.60 -3.76
N SER A 122 -25.99 -4.34 -2.90
CA SER A 122 -27.44 -4.59 -2.95
C SER A 122 -28.27 -3.32 -2.79
N ASP A 123 -29.45 -3.28 -3.40
CA ASP A 123 -30.32 -2.10 -3.41
C ASP A 123 -30.83 -1.82 -1.97
N GLY A 124 -30.29 -0.79 -1.35
CA GLY A 124 -30.72 -0.24 -0.06
C GLY A 124 -30.19 1.18 0.10
N ASP A 125 -31.02 2.11 0.60
CA ASP A 125 -30.86 3.53 1.03
C ASP A 125 -29.66 4.39 0.54
N GLY A 126 -29.03 4.00 -0.55
CA GLY A 126 -27.88 4.61 -1.20
C GLY A 126 -27.70 4.11 -2.64
N ALA A 127 -28.76 3.55 -3.23
CA ALA A 127 -28.78 3.22 -4.65
C ALA A 127 -28.62 4.54 -5.45
N PRO A 128 -27.66 4.61 -6.39
CA PRO A 128 -27.47 5.82 -7.19
C PRO A 128 -28.77 6.13 -7.93
N ASN A 129 -29.17 7.40 -7.97
CA ASN A 129 -30.31 7.83 -8.77
C ASN A 129 -30.00 7.65 -10.27
N GLU A 130 -31.01 7.72 -11.13
CA GLU A 130 -30.87 7.55 -12.60
C GLU A 130 -29.76 8.43 -13.19
N TYR A 131 -29.57 9.65 -12.67
CA TYR A 131 -28.48 10.54 -13.10
C TYR A 131 -27.09 10.03 -12.68
N ASP A 132 -26.92 9.60 -11.43
CA ASP A 132 -25.66 9.05 -10.91
C ASP A 132 -25.29 7.73 -11.61
N ILE A 133 -26.32 6.94 -11.92
CA ILE A 133 -26.26 5.71 -12.70
C ILE A 133 -25.71 6.03 -14.10
N HIS A 134 -26.30 6.97 -14.84
CA HIS A 134 -25.94 7.19 -16.24
C HIS A 134 -24.71 8.08 -16.46
N TYR A 135 -24.45 9.07 -15.59
CA TYR A 135 -23.52 10.18 -15.91
C TYR A 135 -22.42 10.43 -14.86
N ALA A 136 -22.50 9.88 -13.65
CA ALA A 136 -21.62 10.31 -12.54
C ALA A 136 -20.60 9.25 -12.06
N ALA A 137 -20.47 8.15 -12.78
CA ALA A 137 -19.44 7.15 -12.52
C ALA A 137 -18.10 7.62 -13.09
N ALA A 138 -17.41 8.46 -12.34
CA ALA A 138 -16.05 8.88 -12.65
C ALA A 138 -15.11 7.67 -12.55
N HIS A 139 -14.37 7.40 -13.63
CA HIS A 139 -13.34 6.36 -13.69
C HIS A 139 -11.99 7.05 -13.77
N GLU A 140 -11.03 6.56 -13.00
CA GLU A 140 -9.65 7.05 -13.04
C GLU A 140 -9.04 6.77 -14.42
N THR A 141 -8.47 7.78 -15.06
CA THR A 141 -7.67 7.63 -16.29
C THR A 141 -6.23 8.07 -16.01
N GLU A 142 -5.34 7.95 -16.99
CA GLU A 142 -3.96 8.44 -16.85
C GLU A 142 -3.91 9.97 -16.75
N GLU A 143 -4.78 10.67 -17.47
CA GLU A 143 -4.88 12.13 -17.46
C GLU A 143 -5.60 12.66 -16.20
N GLU A 144 -6.59 11.93 -15.70
CA GLU A 144 -7.35 12.27 -14.50
C GLU A 144 -7.34 11.14 -13.46
N PRO A 145 -6.16 10.78 -12.91
CA PRO A 145 -6.01 9.61 -12.03
C PRO A 145 -6.68 9.78 -10.67
N PHE A 146 -7.19 10.99 -10.37
CA PHE A 146 -7.82 11.33 -9.09
C PHE A 146 -9.29 11.72 -9.21
N VAL A 147 -9.91 11.64 -10.40
CA VAL A 147 -11.30 12.11 -10.60
C VAL A 147 -12.30 11.36 -9.72
N GLY A 148 -12.12 10.05 -9.57
CA GLY A 148 -12.92 9.23 -8.66
C GLY A 148 -12.78 9.66 -7.19
N GLU A 149 -11.55 9.96 -6.76
CA GLU A 149 -11.26 10.45 -5.42
C GLU A 149 -11.87 11.84 -5.17
N ILE A 150 -11.76 12.76 -6.15
CA ILE A 150 -12.35 14.10 -6.09
C ILE A 150 -13.88 13.98 -5.91
N HIS A 151 -14.55 13.17 -6.74
CA HIS A 151 -15.99 12.96 -6.65
C HIS A 151 -16.39 12.32 -5.31
N ARG A 152 -15.59 11.38 -4.82
CA ARG A 152 -15.80 10.75 -3.51
C ARG A 152 -15.72 11.77 -2.38
N LEU A 153 -14.68 12.61 -2.36
CA LEU A 153 -14.49 13.66 -1.36
C LEU A 153 -15.59 14.74 -1.45
N ALA A 154 -15.99 15.14 -2.66
CA ALA A 154 -17.08 16.09 -2.86
C ALA A 154 -18.41 15.58 -2.28
N ARG A 155 -18.71 14.28 -2.45
CA ARG A 155 -19.95 13.67 -1.95
C ARG A 155 -19.93 13.38 -0.44
N ARG A 156 -18.83 12.84 0.07
CA ARG A 156 -18.73 12.32 1.45
C ARG A 156 -18.09 13.30 2.42
N GLY A 157 -17.53 14.40 1.92
CA GLY A 157 -16.74 15.33 2.70
C GLY A 157 -15.40 14.73 3.17
N LEU A 158 -14.57 15.60 3.75
CA LEU A 158 -13.22 15.28 4.21
C LEU A 158 -13.19 14.34 5.43
N THR A 159 -14.28 14.27 6.19
CA THR A 159 -14.39 13.44 7.41
C THR A 159 -14.21 11.95 7.12
N SER A 160 -14.60 11.49 5.92
CA SER A 160 -14.47 10.11 5.49
C SER A 160 -13.02 9.65 5.26
N ALA A 161 -12.08 10.58 5.11
CA ALA A 161 -10.66 10.29 4.87
C ALA A 161 -9.81 10.26 6.15
N GLY A 162 -10.33 10.73 7.29
CA GLY A 162 -9.59 10.84 8.55
C GLY A 162 -8.64 12.05 8.62
N PRO A 163 -8.04 12.34 9.79
CA PRO A 163 -7.29 13.57 10.04
C PRO A 163 -5.99 13.69 9.23
N HIS A 164 -5.48 12.59 8.69
CA HIS A 164 -4.28 12.54 7.85
C HIS A 164 -4.58 12.12 6.40
N GLY A 165 -5.86 12.05 6.01
CA GLY A 165 -6.27 11.57 4.70
C GLY A 165 -6.04 10.07 4.48
N ALA A 166 -6.08 9.65 3.22
CA ALA A 166 -5.96 8.24 2.85
C ALA A 166 -4.62 7.65 3.29
N MET A 167 -4.68 6.50 3.98
CA MET A 167 -3.50 5.77 4.46
C MET A 167 -3.14 4.62 3.51
N ALA A 168 -1.85 4.37 3.34
CA ALA A 168 -1.34 3.24 2.57
C ALA A 168 -0.12 2.59 3.26
N ALA A 169 0.15 1.34 2.90
CA ALA A 169 1.35 0.61 3.29
C ALA A 169 2.37 0.63 2.13
N MET A 170 3.56 0.09 2.41
CA MET A 170 4.71 0.01 1.49
C MET A 170 5.25 1.39 1.08
N GLY A 171 6.36 1.40 0.35
CA GLY A 171 6.98 2.62 -0.18
C GLY A 171 6.35 3.07 -1.50
N VAL A 172 6.98 4.06 -2.12
CA VAL A 172 6.68 4.48 -3.50
C VAL A 172 7.02 3.33 -4.46
N PRO A 173 6.19 3.05 -5.48
CA PRO A 173 6.53 2.06 -6.51
C PRO A 173 7.91 2.29 -7.10
N ARG A 174 8.72 1.23 -7.22
CA ARG A 174 10.11 1.32 -7.70
C ARG A 174 10.21 1.93 -9.11
N GLN A 175 9.22 1.72 -9.96
CA GLN A 175 9.19 2.29 -11.33
C GLN A 175 9.09 3.83 -11.35
N LEU A 176 8.71 4.44 -10.23
CA LEU A 176 8.60 5.90 -10.09
C LEU A 176 9.82 6.51 -9.39
N LEU A 177 10.90 5.74 -9.19
CA LEU A 177 12.13 6.16 -8.53
C LEU A 177 13.32 5.91 -9.47
N PRO A 178 14.42 6.67 -9.30
CA PRO A 178 15.69 6.35 -9.98
C PRO A 178 16.09 4.89 -9.72
N SER A 179 16.52 4.18 -10.76
CA SER A 179 16.90 2.77 -10.62
C SER A 179 18.39 2.62 -10.42
N TRP A 180 18.79 1.67 -9.56
CA TRP A 180 20.17 1.20 -9.48
C TRP A 180 20.67 0.63 -10.81
N ASP A 181 19.76 0.17 -11.67
CA ASP A 181 20.08 -0.37 -13.00
C ASP A 181 20.55 0.72 -13.98
N ASP A 182 20.34 2.00 -13.64
CA ASP A 182 20.80 3.15 -14.43
C ASP A 182 22.26 3.55 -14.11
N LEU A 183 22.85 2.98 -13.04
CA LEU A 183 24.23 3.24 -12.65
C LEU A 183 25.21 2.32 -13.39
N GLN A 184 26.34 2.88 -13.83
CA GLN A 184 27.45 2.13 -14.42
C GLN A 184 28.69 2.21 -13.53
N PHE A 185 29.33 1.06 -13.29
CA PHE A 185 30.61 1.01 -12.58
C PHE A 185 31.77 1.26 -13.54
N VAL A 186 32.67 2.17 -13.18
CA VAL A 186 33.94 2.37 -13.89
C VAL A 186 34.97 1.42 -13.31
N THR A 187 35.50 0.52 -14.14
CA THR A 187 36.43 -0.52 -13.70
C THR A 187 37.90 -0.08 -13.75
N ALA A 188 38.72 -0.70 -12.91
CA ALA A 188 40.18 -0.59 -12.92
C ALA A 188 40.78 -1.09 -14.26
N GLN A 189 41.89 -0.50 -14.71
CA GLN A 189 42.64 -0.86 -15.93
C GLN A 189 44.16 -0.62 -15.75
N LEU A 190 44.72 0.41 -16.39
CA LEU A 190 46.16 0.73 -16.36
C LEU A 190 46.54 1.64 -15.18
N ALA A 191 45.74 2.68 -14.91
CA ALA A 191 46.02 3.65 -13.84
C ALA A 191 45.84 3.07 -12.43
N ARG A 192 44.92 2.11 -12.29
CA ARG A 192 44.75 1.23 -11.13
C ARG A 192 44.58 -0.16 -11.71
N ARG A 193 45.41 -1.11 -11.31
CA ARG A 193 45.29 -2.49 -11.78
C ARG A 193 44.09 -3.17 -11.11
N PRO A 194 43.34 -4.03 -11.83
CA PRO A 194 42.36 -4.90 -11.20
C PRO A 194 43.06 -5.87 -10.24
N LEU A 195 42.33 -6.29 -9.21
CA LEU A 195 42.75 -7.37 -8.33
C LEU A 195 42.71 -8.73 -9.07
N LEU A 196 43.53 -9.68 -8.63
CA LEU A 196 43.42 -11.07 -9.08
C LEU A 196 42.26 -11.77 -8.36
N ASP A 197 41.79 -12.89 -8.91
CA ASP A 197 40.60 -13.60 -8.39
C ASP A 197 40.78 -14.13 -6.96
N ASP A 198 42.02 -14.37 -6.54
CA ASP A 198 42.39 -14.89 -5.21
C ASP A 198 42.76 -13.79 -4.21
N GLU A 199 42.78 -12.52 -4.64
CA GLU A 199 43.02 -11.40 -3.74
C GLU A 199 41.83 -11.22 -2.79
N PRO A 200 42.07 -11.12 -1.47
CA PRO A 200 40.99 -10.94 -0.51
C PRO A 200 40.32 -9.57 -0.67
N VAL A 201 38.98 -9.55 -0.67
CA VAL A 201 38.17 -8.33 -0.65
C VAL A 201 37.39 -8.30 0.65
N GLY A 202 37.67 -7.31 1.49
CA GLY A 202 36.94 -7.09 2.75
C GLY A 202 35.52 -6.61 2.47
N THR A 203 34.54 -7.29 3.08
CA THR A 203 33.12 -6.88 3.09
C THR A 203 32.66 -6.44 4.48
N ASP A 204 33.53 -6.58 5.49
CA ASP A 204 33.21 -6.22 6.85
C ASP A 204 33.06 -4.71 7.02
N VAL A 205 32.17 -4.33 7.93
CA VAL A 205 31.86 -2.93 8.24
C VAL A 205 31.85 -2.75 9.74
N VAL A 206 32.45 -1.64 10.19
CA VAL A 206 32.46 -1.23 11.59
C VAL A 206 31.55 -0.01 11.76
N ILE A 207 30.50 -0.16 12.56
CA ILE A 207 29.57 0.91 12.93
C ILE A 207 30.06 1.57 14.21
N GLY A 208 30.23 2.90 14.14
CA GLY A 208 30.76 3.72 15.22
C GLY A 208 32.18 3.32 15.64
N PRO A 209 33.18 3.39 14.74
CA PRO A 209 34.55 2.94 14.99
C PRO A 209 35.25 3.67 16.15
N ASN A 210 34.73 4.81 16.60
CA ASN A 210 35.26 5.58 17.73
C ASN A 210 34.54 5.29 19.06
N ALA A 211 33.50 4.44 19.06
CA ALA A 211 32.85 3.99 20.29
C ALA A 211 33.78 3.02 21.05
N GLU A 212 33.59 2.88 22.37
CA GLU A 212 34.40 1.95 23.18
C GLU A 212 34.15 0.49 22.81
N ARG A 213 32.91 0.17 22.40
CA ARG A 213 32.49 -1.13 21.88
C ARG A 213 31.85 -0.94 20.50
N PRO A 214 32.65 -0.77 19.44
CA PRO A 214 32.13 -0.62 18.08
C PRO A 214 31.40 -1.89 17.64
N LEU A 215 30.41 -1.74 16.76
CA LEU A 215 29.65 -2.87 16.22
C LEU A 215 30.26 -3.34 14.90
N HIS A 216 30.67 -4.60 14.85
CA HIS A 216 31.22 -5.24 13.65
C HIS A 216 30.16 -6.07 12.92
N LEU A 217 30.04 -5.86 11.61
CA LEU A 217 29.23 -6.66 10.68
C LEU A 217 30.15 -7.32 9.65
N GLU A 218 29.86 -8.57 9.27
CA GLU A 218 30.68 -9.31 8.29
C GLU A 218 30.40 -8.86 6.83
N ILE A 219 29.25 -8.21 6.62
CA ILE A 219 28.78 -7.73 5.32
C ILE A 219 28.20 -6.31 5.44
N PRO A 220 28.18 -5.50 4.36
CA PRO A 220 27.71 -4.12 4.39
C PRO A 220 26.19 -4.02 4.22
N LEU A 221 25.44 -4.94 4.82
CA LEU A 221 23.99 -5.08 4.69
C LEU A 221 23.42 -5.41 6.06
N PHE A 222 22.35 -4.76 6.50
CA PHE A 222 21.64 -5.10 7.74
C PHE A 222 20.12 -5.02 7.53
N ILE A 223 19.34 -5.60 8.45
CA ILE A 223 17.88 -5.56 8.37
C ILE A 223 17.37 -4.31 9.11
N SER A 224 16.82 -3.37 8.35
CA SER A 224 16.38 -2.05 8.84
C SER A 224 15.17 -2.08 9.79
N ASP A 225 14.89 -0.92 10.41
CA ASP A 225 13.90 -0.68 11.46
C ASP A 225 12.47 -1.00 11.04
N MET A 226 12.01 -2.19 11.43
CA MET A 226 10.63 -2.61 11.23
C MET A 226 10.04 -3.07 12.57
N SER A 227 9.01 -2.37 13.02
CA SER A 227 8.43 -2.58 14.35
C SER A 227 7.59 -3.85 14.45
N PHE A 228 7.61 -4.46 15.64
CA PHE A 228 6.58 -5.43 16.02
C PHE A 228 5.19 -4.74 16.02
N GLY A 229 4.23 -5.40 15.39
CA GLY A 229 2.90 -4.88 15.06
C GLY A 229 2.77 -4.43 13.60
N SER A 230 3.84 -3.90 13.00
CA SER A 230 3.93 -3.79 11.54
C SER A 230 4.22 -5.16 10.93
N LEU A 231 5.19 -5.87 11.53
CA LEU A 231 5.49 -7.27 11.29
C LEU A 231 4.94 -8.16 12.41
N SER A 232 4.74 -9.45 12.12
CA SER A 232 4.40 -10.46 13.12
C SER A 232 5.64 -10.84 13.95
N ALA A 233 5.44 -11.52 15.08
CA ALA A 233 6.54 -11.97 15.93
C ALA A 233 7.41 -13.01 15.20
N GLU A 234 6.78 -13.91 14.45
CA GLU A 234 7.44 -14.95 13.66
C GLU A 234 8.33 -14.34 12.59
N ALA A 235 7.86 -13.28 11.90
CA ALA A 235 8.66 -12.56 10.93
C ALA A 235 9.89 -11.90 11.58
N LYS A 236 9.72 -11.26 12.74
CA LYS A 236 10.82 -10.63 13.48
C LYS A 236 11.87 -11.66 13.90
N ILE A 237 11.46 -12.76 14.53
CA ILE A 237 12.34 -13.87 14.96
C ILE A 237 13.06 -14.49 13.74
N ALA A 238 12.35 -14.73 12.65
CA ALA A 238 12.93 -15.32 11.44
C ALA A 238 13.99 -14.40 10.80
N LEU A 239 13.71 -13.09 10.74
CA LEU A 239 14.65 -12.09 10.22
C LEU A 239 15.89 -11.97 11.12
N ALA A 240 15.72 -11.93 12.44
CA ALA A 240 16.84 -11.87 13.40
C ALA A 240 17.77 -13.09 13.27
N ARG A 241 17.19 -14.30 13.24
CA ARG A 241 17.94 -15.54 13.01
C ARG A 241 18.64 -15.56 11.65
N GLY A 242 17.99 -15.01 10.62
CA GLY A 242 18.57 -14.85 9.29
C GLY A 242 19.78 -13.90 9.30
N ALA A 243 19.64 -12.75 9.95
CA ALA A 243 20.71 -11.77 10.10
C ALA A 243 21.92 -12.36 10.83
N GLU A 244 21.69 -13.11 11.92
CA GLU A 244 22.78 -13.76 12.67
C GLU A 244 23.55 -14.74 11.80
N ARG A 245 22.84 -15.60 11.04
CA ARG A 245 23.45 -16.55 10.12
C ARG A 245 24.20 -15.90 8.95
N ALA A 246 23.81 -14.68 8.58
CA ALA A 246 24.46 -13.89 7.54
C ALA A 246 25.59 -13.00 8.08
N GLY A 247 25.91 -13.08 9.38
CA GLY A 247 26.98 -12.28 9.99
C GLY A 247 26.63 -10.80 10.14
N THR A 248 25.33 -10.45 10.19
CA THR A 248 24.87 -9.06 10.26
C THR A 248 23.80 -8.81 11.32
N GLY A 249 23.40 -7.55 11.48
CA GLY A 249 22.47 -7.06 12.47
C GLY A 249 21.05 -6.85 11.98
N ILE A 250 20.17 -6.60 12.95
CA ILE A 250 18.76 -6.25 12.78
C ILE A 250 18.34 -5.17 13.77
N CYS A 251 17.39 -4.34 13.38
CA CYS A 251 16.82 -3.31 14.23
C CYS A 251 15.47 -3.68 14.87
N SER A 252 15.25 -3.22 16.11
CA SER A 252 13.97 -3.38 16.82
C SER A 252 12.80 -2.69 16.13
N GLY A 253 13.04 -1.50 15.59
CA GLY A 253 12.01 -0.56 15.14
C GLY A 253 11.20 0.08 16.29
N GLU A 254 10.34 1.02 15.92
CA GLU A 254 9.59 1.93 16.83
C GLU A 254 8.56 1.27 17.77
N GLY A 255 8.43 -0.06 17.74
CA GLY A 255 7.40 -0.80 18.48
C GLY A 255 7.85 -1.38 19.81
N GLY A 256 9.12 -1.21 20.18
CA GLY A 256 9.76 -1.91 21.29
C GLY A 256 10.51 -3.16 20.83
N MET A 257 11.38 -3.65 21.71
CA MET A 257 12.20 -4.85 21.48
C MET A 257 11.47 -6.11 21.96
N LEU A 258 11.38 -7.13 21.09
CA LEU A 258 10.88 -8.44 21.48
C LEU A 258 12.02 -9.29 22.07
N PRO A 259 11.88 -9.85 23.29
CA PRO A 259 12.93 -10.68 23.89
C PRO A 259 13.35 -11.88 23.01
N GLU A 260 12.40 -12.53 22.35
CA GLU A 260 12.68 -13.68 21.48
C GLU A 260 13.33 -13.29 20.16
N GLU A 261 13.07 -12.07 19.66
CA GLU A 261 13.79 -11.57 18.49
C GLU A 261 15.23 -11.21 18.86
N HIS A 262 15.39 -10.48 19.97
CA HIS A 262 16.69 -10.06 20.48
C HIS A 262 17.59 -11.27 20.78
N ALA A 263 17.04 -12.34 21.35
CA ALA A 263 17.78 -13.56 21.65
C ALA A 263 18.35 -14.28 20.41
N GLU A 264 17.88 -13.95 19.20
CA GLU A 264 18.27 -14.62 17.96
C GLU A 264 19.38 -13.87 17.19
N ASN A 265 19.80 -12.68 17.63
CA ASN A 265 20.84 -11.91 16.96
C ASN A 265 21.77 -11.17 17.94
N SER A 266 23.07 -11.36 17.75
CA SER A 266 24.15 -10.80 18.58
C SER A 266 24.63 -9.41 18.13
N ARG A 267 24.04 -8.86 17.06
CA ARG A 267 24.42 -7.60 16.39
C ARG A 267 23.20 -6.66 16.33
N TYR A 268 22.53 -6.48 17.46
CA TYR A 268 21.19 -5.90 17.51
C TYR A 268 21.19 -4.38 17.69
N PHE A 269 20.37 -3.69 16.90
CA PHE A 269 20.18 -2.24 16.95
C PHE A 269 18.86 -1.91 17.67
N TYR A 270 18.93 -0.99 18.63
CA TYR A 270 17.76 -0.56 19.39
C TYR A 270 17.31 0.84 19.01
N GLU A 271 16.08 0.95 18.50
CA GLU A 271 15.48 2.20 18.07
C GLU A 271 14.60 2.80 19.16
N LEU A 272 14.79 4.08 19.46
CA LEU A 272 13.85 4.89 20.23
C LEU A 272 13.19 5.93 19.32
N ALA A 273 11.86 5.88 19.23
CA ALA A 273 11.03 6.84 18.51
C ALA A 273 10.23 7.76 19.45
N SER A 274 9.61 8.81 18.89
CA SER A 274 8.93 9.89 19.64
C SER A 274 7.87 9.44 20.66
N ALA A 275 7.18 8.32 20.41
CA ALA A 275 6.18 7.78 21.33
C ALA A 275 6.75 6.91 22.46
N ARG A 276 8.03 6.52 22.38
CA ARG A 276 8.72 5.70 23.38
C ARG A 276 8.02 4.37 23.71
N PHE A 277 7.36 3.76 22.72
CA PHE A 277 6.72 2.45 22.92
C PHE A 277 7.74 1.38 23.25
N GLY A 278 7.52 0.63 24.32
CA GLY A 278 8.41 -0.45 24.76
C GLY A 278 9.83 0.01 25.09
N TRP A 279 10.03 1.32 25.31
CA TRP A 279 11.34 1.89 25.65
C TRP A 279 11.71 1.60 27.10
N SER A 280 12.94 1.15 27.31
CA SER A 280 13.58 1.06 28.61
C SER A 280 15.10 1.24 28.46
N PRO A 281 15.74 2.10 29.27
CA PRO A 281 17.19 2.24 29.27
C PRO A 281 17.91 0.96 29.76
N ASP A 282 17.26 0.13 30.58
CA ASP A 282 17.87 -1.12 31.10
C ASP A 282 18.23 -2.10 29.97
N LEU A 283 17.51 -2.01 28.86
CA LEU A 283 17.72 -2.85 27.67
C LEU A 283 18.99 -2.46 26.88
N LEU A 284 19.55 -1.26 27.10
CA LEU A 284 20.76 -0.80 26.40
C LEU A 284 21.97 -1.69 26.67
N SER A 285 22.03 -2.32 27.84
CA SER A 285 23.10 -3.24 28.21
C SER A 285 23.14 -4.51 27.34
N GLY A 286 22.02 -4.88 26.71
CA GLY A 286 21.86 -6.10 25.92
C GLY A 286 22.03 -5.92 24.40
N VAL A 287 22.16 -4.69 23.90
CA VAL A 287 22.19 -4.38 22.46
C VAL A 287 23.57 -3.87 22.03
N GLN A 288 23.83 -3.79 20.72
CA GLN A 288 25.15 -3.46 20.18
C GLN A 288 25.19 -2.10 19.49
N ALA A 289 24.04 -1.50 19.22
CA ALA A 289 23.92 -0.15 18.75
C ALA A 289 22.57 0.43 19.19
N PHE A 290 22.52 1.74 19.38
CA PHE A 290 21.30 2.46 19.73
C PHE A 290 21.12 3.66 18.80
N HIS A 291 19.89 4.02 18.45
CA HIS A 291 19.62 5.27 17.75
C HIS A 291 18.29 5.91 18.10
N LEU A 292 18.26 7.24 18.00
CA LEU A 292 17.02 8.01 18.00
C LEU A 292 16.47 8.11 16.58
N LYS A 293 15.18 7.84 16.43
CA LYS A 293 14.47 8.04 15.17
C LYS A 293 13.82 9.41 15.11
N PHE A 294 14.35 10.28 14.26
CA PHE A 294 13.75 11.58 13.95
C PHE A 294 12.90 11.53 12.68
N GLY A 295 13.22 10.65 11.72
CA GLY A 295 12.50 10.57 10.46
C GLY A 295 12.44 9.17 9.85
N GLN A 296 11.51 9.00 8.92
CA GLN A 296 11.49 7.90 7.94
C GLN A 296 10.94 8.43 6.62
N ALA A 297 11.45 7.92 5.50
CA ALA A 297 11.13 8.46 4.18
C ALA A 297 9.63 8.45 3.83
N ALA A 298 8.89 7.42 4.25
CA ALA A 298 7.47 7.31 3.90
C ALA A 298 6.54 8.33 4.59
N LYS A 299 6.99 9.01 5.67
CA LYS A 299 6.11 9.88 6.48
C LYS A 299 6.86 10.88 7.36
N THR A 300 7.93 11.49 6.84
CA THR A 300 8.68 12.53 7.55
C THR A 300 7.78 13.69 7.98
N GLY A 301 8.04 14.27 9.15
CA GLY A 301 7.19 15.31 9.74
C GLY A 301 5.92 14.77 10.42
N THR A 302 5.75 13.45 10.51
CA THR A 302 4.67 12.80 11.27
C THR A 302 5.19 11.59 12.03
N GLY A 303 4.42 11.10 12.99
CA GLY A 303 4.80 9.94 13.80
C GLY A 303 4.43 8.58 13.21
N GLY A 304 4.93 7.53 13.86
CA GLY A 304 4.46 6.16 13.74
C GLY A 304 2.93 6.05 13.79
N HIS A 305 2.35 5.16 12.99
CA HIS A 305 0.91 4.90 13.02
C HIS A 305 0.67 3.40 12.95
N LEU A 306 0.04 2.85 13.99
CA LEU A 306 -0.46 1.48 14.00
C LEU A 306 -1.98 1.49 14.21
N PRO A 307 -2.78 0.99 13.26
CA PRO A 307 -4.24 0.97 13.39
C PRO A 307 -4.71 0.20 14.63
N ALA A 308 -5.72 0.72 15.31
CA ALA A 308 -6.36 0.12 16.50
C ALA A 308 -6.60 -1.40 16.39
N ARG A 309 -7.10 -1.87 15.23
CA ARG A 309 -7.37 -3.29 14.99
C ARG A 309 -6.16 -4.22 15.13
N LYS A 310 -4.94 -3.68 14.98
CA LYS A 310 -3.66 -4.40 15.14
C LYS A 310 -3.12 -4.33 16.56
N VAL A 311 -3.57 -3.40 17.40
CA VAL A 311 -3.12 -3.28 18.80
C VAL A 311 -3.93 -4.25 19.65
N LYS A 312 -3.50 -5.51 19.69
CA LYS A 312 -4.14 -6.61 20.42
C LYS A 312 -3.09 -7.55 21.02
N GLY A 313 -3.45 -8.19 22.13
CA GLY A 313 -2.62 -9.14 22.85
C GLY A 313 -1.21 -8.61 23.08
N ARG A 314 -0.23 -9.37 22.60
CA ARG A 314 1.18 -9.08 22.80
C ARG A 314 1.65 -7.73 22.24
N ILE A 315 1.02 -7.22 21.18
CA ILE A 315 1.37 -5.89 20.63
C ILE A 315 0.99 -4.78 21.63
N ALA A 316 -0.13 -4.94 22.32
CA ALA A 316 -0.59 -3.99 23.33
C ALA A 316 0.33 -4.02 24.56
N GLU A 317 0.70 -5.22 25.01
CA GLU A 317 1.65 -5.45 26.11
C GLU A 317 3.02 -4.81 25.85
N VAL A 318 3.67 -5.16 24.73
CA VAL A 318 5.02 -4.65 24.39
C VAL A 318 5.03 -3.13 24.25
N ARG A 319 3.93 -2.52 23.77
CA ARG A 319 3.82 -1.07 23.62
C ARG A 319 3.33 -0.35 24.88
N GLY A 320 2.87 -1.06 25.90
CA GLY A 320 2.25 -0.48 27.09
C GLY A 320 0.93 0.27 26.79
N LEU A 321 0.14 -0.23 25.85
CA LEU A 321 -1.13 0.40 25.41
C LEU A 321 -2.34 -0.48 25.74
N PRO A 322 -3.53 0.11 26.00
CA PRO A 322 -4.78 -0.65 26.05
C PRO A 322 -5.13 -1.25 24.67
N GLU A 323 -5.61 -2.49 24.65
CA GLU A 323 -6.06 -3.14 23.42
C GLU A 323 -7.13 -2.34 22.68
N GLY A 324 -7.10 -2.38 21.34
CA GLY A 324 -8.03 -1.65 20.49
C GLY A 324 -7.77 -0.14 20.40
N THR A 325 -6.74 0.38 21.05
CA THR A 325 -6.33 1.79 20.94
C THR A 325 -5.37 1.96 19.77
N ALA A 326 -5.60 2.94 18.90
CA ALA A 326 -4.64 3.25 17.83
C ALA A 326 -3.33 3.79 18.42
N ALA A 327 -2.19 3.27 17.97
CA ALA A 327 -0.89 3.80 18.38
C ALA A 327 -0.48 4.89 17.38
N VAL A 328 -0.63 6.14 17.79
CA VAL A 328 -0.24 7.33 17.01
C VAL A 328 0.90 8.01 17.75
N SER A 329 2.07 8.07 17.11
CA SER A 329 3.22 8.74 17.70
C SER A 329 3.17 10.25 17.43
N PRO A 330 3.71 11.08 18.33
CA PRO A 330 3.98 12.49 18.02
C PRO A 330 4.92 12.64 16.81
N ALA A 331 4.82 13.76 16.10
CA ALA A 331 5.69 14.04 14.94
C ALA A 331 7.17 14.23 15.31
N THR A 332 7.44 14.71 16.52
CA THR A 332 8.79 14.90 17.09
C THR A 332 8.80 14.46 18.55
N PHE A 333 9.98 14.31 19.14
CA PHE A 333 10.11 14.07 20.58
C PHE A 333 9.59 15.28 21.37
N PRO A 334 8.51 15.13 22.18
CA PRO A 334 7.88 16.29 22.83
C PRO A 334 8.76 17.06 23.82
N ARG A 335 9.88 16.46 24.25
CA ARG A 335 10.82 17.02 25.24
C ARG A 335 12.12 17.54 24.64
N PHE A 336 12.33 17.41 23.33
CA PHE A 336 13.51 17.93 22.66
C PHE A 336 13.09 19.17 21.88
N HIS A 337 13.58 20.32 22.29
CA HIS A 337 13.30 21.61 21.65
C HIS A 337 14.53 22.12 20.87
N THR A 338 15.71 21.65 21.24
CA THR A 338 17.01 22.01 20.65
C THR A 338 17.86 20.76 20.40
N VAL A 339 18.92 20.93 19.61
CA VAL A 339 19.96 19.91 19.41
C VAL A 339 20.65 19.56 20.73
N ASP A 340 20.86 20.55 21.61
CA ASP A 340 21.47 20.36 22.93
C ASP A 340 20.62 19.43 23.83
N ASP A 341 19.30 19.54 23.80
CA ASP A 341 18.42 18.63 24.56
C ASP A 341 18.62 17.16 24.14
N VAL A 342 18.89 16.93 22.85
CA VAL A 342 19.18 15.60 22.32
C VAL A 342 20.56 15.12 22.76
N ARG A 343 21.57 16.01 22.68
CA ARG A 343 22.94 15.74 23.12
C ARG A 343 22.97 15.33 24.59
N ASP A 344 22.33 16.10 25.46
CA ASP A 344 22.29 15.85 26.89
C ASP A 344 21.56 14.53 27.22
N PHE A 345 20.46 14.26 26.51
CA PHE A 345 19.75 13.00 26.66
C PHE A 345 20.62 11.80 26.24
N MET A 346 21.29 11.87 25.09
CA MET A 346 22.19 10.80 24.65
C MET A 346 23.39 10.63 25.59
N ALA A 347 23.96 11.73 26.08
CA ALA A 347 25.07 11.69 27.03
C ALA A 347 24.69 10.91 28.31
N GLY A 348 23.52 11.18 28.90
CA GLY A 348 23.05 10.43 30.07
C GLY A 348 22.80 8.95 29.80
N LEU A 349 22.37 8.58 28.57
CA LEU A 349 22.21 7.17 28.20
C LEU A 349 23.54 6.46 27.97
N ARG A 350 24.57 7.15 27.48
CA ARG A 350 25.90 6.57 27.27
C ARG A 350 26.51 6.06 28.58
N GLU A 351 26.19 6.70 29.71
CA GLU A 351 26.63 6.27 31.05
C GLU A 351 26.16 4.85 31.43
N VAL A 352 25.04 4.39 30.88
CA VAL A 352 24.44 3.07 31.19
C VAL A 352 24.49 2.08 30.02
N ALA A 353 24.85 2.53 28.82
CA ALA A 353 24.89 1.70 27.62
C ALA A 353 26.19 0.90 27.45
N GLY A 354 27.17 1.13 28.33
CA GLY A 354 28.45 0.43 28.33
C GLY A 354 29.27 0.67 27.06
N GLY A 355 29.22 1.85 26.46
CA GLY A 355 30.14 2.22 25.38
C GLY A 355 29.79 1.71 23.96
N ILE A 356 28.57 1.24 23.73
CA ILE A 356 28.08 0.94 22.35
C ILE A 356 27.94 2.23 21.51
N PRO A 357 27.93 2.14 20.17
CA PRO A 357 27.69 3.27 19.29
C PRO A 357 26.24 3.79 19.37
N PHE A 358 26.10 5.11 19.35
CA PHE A 358 24.84 5.85 19.33
C PHE A 358 24.67 6.56 17.99
N GLY A 359 23.51 6.46 17.39
CA GLY A 359 23.23 7.06 16.10
C GLY A 359 21.91 7.82 16.05
N VAL A 360 21.64 8.39 14.89
CA VAL A 360 20.33 8.95 14.58
C VAL A 360 19.83 8.39 13.27
N LYS A 361 18.51 8.22 13.19
CA LYS A 361 17.81 7.88 11.96
C LYS A 361 17.06 9.09 11.44
N LEU A 362 17.44 9.50 10.24
CA LEU A 362 16.95 10.68 9.53
C LEU A 362 16.28 10.24 8.24
N SER A 363 15.35 11.05 7.76
CA SER A 363 14.84 10.95 6.40
C SER A 363 15.55 11.98 5.55
N ALA A 364 15.93 11.62 4.32
CA ALA A 364 16.62 12.50 3.41
C ALA A 364 15.73 13.70 3.02
N GLN A 365 15.91 14.83 3.70
CA GLN A 365 15.23 16.10 3.44
C GLN A 365 16.28 17.19 3.17
N ARG A 366 16.72 17.90 4.21
CA ARG A 366 17.78 18.91 4.16
C ARG A 366 19.08 18.23 4.59
N ILE A 367 19.57 17.31 3.75
CA ILE A 367 20.58 16.31 4.12
C ILE A 367 21.79 16.94 4.80
N GLU A 368 22.35 18.02 4.23
CA GLU A 368 23.51 18.71 4.80
C GLU A 368 23.20 19.33 6.16
N GLU A 369 22.10 20.07 6.28
CA GLU A 369 21.68 20.72 7.54
C GLU A 369 21.36 19.68 8.64
N ASP A 370 20.70 18.58 8.27
CA ASP A 370 20.34 17.50 9.19
C ASP A 370 21.56 16.69 9.63
N ILE A 371 22.58 16.54 8.76
CA ILE A 371 23.88 15.92 9.11
C ILE A 371 24.67 16.84 10.05
N ASP A 372 24.72 18.15 9.78
CA ASP A 372 25.39 19.11 10.66
C ASP A 372 24.79 19.06 12.07
N ALA A 373 23.47 19.03 12.18
CA ALA A 373 22.78 18.85 13.47
C ALA A 373 23.14 17.51 14.14
N ALA A 374 23.21 16.41 13.37
CA ALA A 374 23.62 15.10 13.90
C ALA A 374 25.06 15.10 14.43
N LEU A 375 25.99 15.79 13.74
CA LEU A 375 27.36 15.97 14.19
C LEU A 375 27.43 16.80 15.47
N GLU A 376 26.63 17.86 15.59
CA GLU A 376 26.50 18.64 16.83
C GLU A 376 25.99 17.80 18.01
N ILE A 377 25.13 16.80 17.79
CA ILE A 377 24.70 15.86 18.83
C ILE A 377 25.87 14.96 19.30
N GLY A 378 26.88 14.73 18.46
CA GLY A 378 27.99 13.82 18.75
C GLY A 378 27.61 12.34 18.56
N VAL A 379 26.93 12.05 17.45
CA VAL A 379 26.56 10.67 17.08
C VAL A 379 27.73 9.92 16.47
N ASP A 380 27.77 8.60 16.66
CA ASP A 380 28.76 7.68 16.12
C ASP A 380 28.40 7.18 14.70
N TYR A 381 27.12 7.24 14.33
CA TYR A 381 26.62 6.87 13.00
C TYR A 381 25.30 7.55 12.65
N ILE A 382 24.96 7.58 11.36
CA ILE A 382 23.70 8.13 10.83
C ILE A 382 23.05 7.09 9.91
N ILE A 383 21.76 6.83 10.12
CA ILE A 383 20.91 6.12 9.16
C ILE A 383 20.17 7.18 8.35
N LEU A 384 20.41 7.24 7.04
CA LEU A 384 19.76 8.17 6.13
C LEU A 384 18.77 7.45 5.21
N ASP A 385 17.48 7.58 5.51
CA ASP A 385 16.40 6.96 4.73
C ASP A 385 16.05 7.82 3.51
N GLY A 386 16.34 7.32 2.31
CA GLY A 386 15.91 7.95 1.05
C GLY A 386 14.48 7.62 0.63
N ARG A 387 13.95 8.43 -0.28
CA ARG A 387 12.64 8.24 -0.91
C ARG A 387 12.51 6.84 -1.50
N GLY A 388 11.36 6.21 -1.27
CA GLY A 388 11.10 4.80 -1.60
C GLY A 388 11.11 3.88 -0.38
N GLY A 389 11.58 4.35 0.78
CA GLY A 389 11.50 3.61 2.04
C GLY A 389 10.08 3.11 2.35
N GLY A 390 9.99 1.89 2.90
CA GLY A 390 8.72 1.23 3.21
C GLY A 390 8.06 1.71 4.50
N THR A 391 6.80 1.33 4.70
CA THR A 391 6.06 1.59 5.94
C THR A 391 4.90 0.60 6.11
N GLY A 392 4.55 0.26 7.35
CA GLY A 392 3.32 -0.47 7.64
C GLY A 392 2.06 0.38 7.45
N ALA A 393 2.18 1.71 7.61
CA ALA A 393 1.11 2.69 7.36
C ALA A 393 1.69 4.12 7.31
N ALA A 394 1.35 4.87 6.27
CA ALA A 394 1.60 6.31 6.13
C ALA A 394 0.47 7.00 5.35
N PRO A 395 0.26 8.30 5.55
CA PRO A 395 -0.55 9.11 4.65
C PRO A 395 -0.01 9.04 3.22
N LYS A 396 -0.87 8.73 2.24
CA LYS A 396 -0.47 8.63 0.82
C LYS A 396 0.21 9.92 0.35
N LEU A 397 -0.36 11.07 0.73
CA LEU A 397 0.18 12.39 0.40
C LEU A 397 1.64 12.56 0.86
N LEU A 398 2.01 12.02 2.03
CA LEU A 398 3.38 12.10 2.49
C LEU A 398 4.25 11.09 1.75
N ARG A 399 3.85 9.81 1.78
CA ARG A 399 4.57 8.70 1.16
C ARG A 399 4.96 9.00 -0.29
N ASP A 400 4.03 9.57 -1.06
CA ASP A 400 4.18 9.75 -2.50
C ASP A 400 4.86 11.06 -2.90
N HIS A 401 5.09 12.00 -1.98
CA HIS A 401 5.51 13.37 -2.36
C HIS A 401 6.67 13.96 -1.55
N ILE A 402 7.24 13.25 -0.59
CA ILE A 402 8.37 13.75 0.22
C ILE A 402 9.67 12.95 -0.02
N SER A 403 10.74 13.44 0.61
CA SER A 403 12.09 12.88 0.64
C SER A 403 12.85 12.92 -0.69
N VAL A 404 14.17 13.01 -0.57
CA VAL A 404 15.11 12.86 -1.68
C VAL A 404 15.39 11.37 -1.92
N PRO A 405 15.37 10.86 -3.17
CA PRO A 405 15.79 9.49 -3.46
C PRO A 405 17.23 9.20 -3.02
N THR A 406 17.52 7.95 -2.65
CA THR A 406 18.88 7.52 -2.27
C THR A 406 19.88 7.67 -3.41
N ILE A 407 19.40 7.61 -4.66
CA ILE A 407 20.20 7.77 -5.87
C ILE A 407 19.80 9.10 -6.52
N PRO A 408 20.76 9.96 -6.87
CA PRO A 408 20.49 11.24 -7.53
C PRO A 408 19.86 11.10 -8.93
#